data_AF-A0A369NEX8-F1
#
_entry.id   AF-A0A369NEX8-F1
#
_cell.length_a   1.000
_cell.length_b   1.000
_cell.length_c   1.000
_cell.angle_alpha   90.00
_cell.angle_beta   90.00
_cell.angle_gamma   90.00
#
_symmetry.space_group_name_H-M   'P 1'
#
loop_
_entity.id
_entity.type
_entity.pdbx_description
1 polymer ?
#
loop_
_entity_poly.entity_id
_entity_poly.type
_entity_poly.pdbx_seq_one_letter_code
_entity_poly.pdbx_strand_id
1 'polypeptide(L)'
;MGDCDMTAFSIGGSVGVIDQDGLTVAVSVPAGTDTSALVATFEHTGAKVQVANRNQTSGETANDFSSPKNYKVIAENGESKTYAVTVEVEPE
;
A
#
# COMPACT_ATOMS: atom_id res chain seq x y z
N MET A 1 21.62 0.07 1.68
CA MET A 1 20.21 -0.38 1.70
C MET A 1 19.45 0.77 2.29
N GLY A 2 18.74 1.54 1.47
CA GLY A 2 18.08 2.76 1.92
C GLY A 2 16.79 2.43 2.68
N ASP A 3 16.59 3.06 3.83
CA ASP A 3 15.40 2.99 4.67
C ASP A 3 14.18 3.63 3.98
N CYS A 4 13.64 2.96 2.96
CA CYS A 4 12.39 3.32 2.30
C CYS A 4 11.55 2.08 1.98
N ASP A 5 11.71 1.04 2.80
CA ASP A 5 11.01 -0.22 2.61
C ASP A 5 9.63 -0.17 3.26
N MET A 6 8.63 -0.76 2.60
CA MET A 6 7.32 -1.00 3.21
C MET A 6 7.37 -2.35 3.92
N THR A 7 7.20 -2.38 5.24
CA THR A 7 7.41 -3.58 6.06
C THR A 7 6.13 -4.31 6.37
N ALA A 8 5.00 -3.61 6.39
CA ALA A 8 3.68 -4.20 6.57
C ALA A 8 2.64 -3.43 5.75
N PHE A 9 1.62 -4.14 5.30
CA PHE A 9 0.49 -3.56 4.57
C PHE A 9 -0.75 -4.43 4.82
N SER A 10 -1.88 -3.81 5.09
CA SER A 10 -3.14 -4.49 5.34
C SER A 10 -4.32 -3.57 5.01
N ILE A 11 -5.44 -4.16 4.61
CA ILE A 11 -6.68 -3.43 4.29
C ILE A 11 -7.85 -4.22 4.86
N GLY A 12 -8.70 -3.56 5.66
CA GLY A 12 -9.95 -4.19 6.14
C GLY A 12 -9.75 -5.48 6.95
N GLY A 13 -8.58 -5.65 7.57
CA GLY A 13 -8.20 -6.87 8.29
C GLY A 13 -7.49 -7.92 7.44
N SER A 14 -7.48 -7.79 6.12
CA SER A 14 -6.68 -8.62 5.21
C SER A 14 -5.22 -8.15 5.19
N VAL A 15 -4.30 -9.07 5.47
CA VAL A 15 -2.86 -8.80 5.40
C VAL A 15 -2.37 -8.93 3.96
N GLY A 16 -1.62 -7.93 3.50
CA GLY A 16 -0.99 -7.93 2.19
C GLY A 16 0.34 -8.67 2.18
N VAL A 17 0.64 -9.32 1.06
CA VAL A 17 1.94 -9.92 0.77
C VAL A 17 2.80 -8.86 0.09
N ILE A 18 3.94 -8.51 0.69
CA ILE A 18 4.88 -7.52 0.17
C ILE A 18 6.08 -8.22 -0.46
N ASP A 19 6.34 -7.93 -1.72
CA ASP A 19 7.55 -8.33 -2.44
C ASP A 19 8.52 -7.14 -2.49
N GLN A 20 9.66 -7.26 -1.80
CA GLN A 20 10.69 -6.22 -1.75
C GLN A 20 11.58 -6.19 -3.00
N ASP A 21 11.71 -7.32 -3.71
CA ASP A 21 12.52 -7.42 -4.93
C ASP A 21 11.72 -6.93 -6.13
N GLY A 22 10.44 -7.32 -6.20
CA GLY A 22 9.49 -6.88 -7.22
C GLY A 22 8.85 -5.52 -6.95
N LEU A 23 8.96 -5.00 -5.71
CA LEU A 23 8.27 -3.80 -5.23
C LEU A 23 6.75 -3.86 -5.51
N THR A 24 6.13 -4.97 -5.13
CA THR A 24 4.69 -5.17 -5.29
C THR A 24 4.04 -5.54 -3.96
N VAL A 25 2.75 -5.25 -3.85
CA VAL A 25 1.93 -5.66 -2.71
C VAL A 25 0.64 -6.24 -3.22
N ALA A 26 0.34 -7.48 -2.84
CA ALA A 26 -0.92 -8.14 -3.16
C ALA A 26 -1.76 -8.28 -1.91
N VAL A 27 -3.01 -7.82 -1.93
CA VAL A 27 -3.96 -7.96 -0.82
C VAL A 27 -5.21 -8.66 -1.32
N SER A 28 -5.60 -9.76 -0.68
CA SER A 28 -6.86 -10.44 -0.95
C SER A 28 -7.91 -10.01 0.06
N VAL A 29 -8.99 -9.41 -0.41
CA VAL A 29 -10.13 -8.98 0.42
C VAL A 29 -11.35 -9.85 0.14
N PRO A 30 -12.21 -10.11 1.15
CA PRO A 30 -13.38 -10.95 0.96
C PRO A 30 -14.36 -10.37 -0.07
N ALA A 31 -15.12 -11.25 -0.73
CA ALA A 31 -16.16 -10.89 -1.67
C ALA A 31 -17.15 -9.88 -1.06
N GLY A 32 -17.56 -8.88 -1.86
CA GLY A 32 -18.47 -7.82 -1.40
C GLY A 32 -17.80 -6.66 -0.66
N THR A 33 -16.47 -6.67 -0.48
CA THR A 33 -15.73 -5.51 0.03
C THR A 33 -15.75 -4.36 -0.98
N ASP A 34 -16.18 -3.17 -0.57
CA ASP A 34 -16.17 -1.99 -1.41
C ASP A 34 -14.74 -1.44 -1.57
N THR A 35 -14.15 -1.62 -2.75
CA THR A 35 -12.78 -1.19 -3.04
C THR A 35 -12.66 0.30 -3.38
N SER A 36 -13.76 1.03 -3.54
CA SER A 36 -13.75 2.43 -3.97
C SER A 36 -13.20 3.41 -2.93
N ALA A 37 -13.25 3.04 -1.65
CA ALA A 37 -12.79 3.89 -0.55
C ALA A 37 -12.25 3.06 0.62
N LEU A 38 -11.18 2.30 0.38
CA LEU A 38 -10.55 1.51 1.43
C LEU A 38 -9.43 2.28 2.13
N VAL A 39 -9.40 2.14 3.45
CA VAL A 39 -8.33 2.67 4.29
C VAL A 39 -7.32 1.56 4.51
N ALA A 40 -6.10 1.76 4.01
CA ALA A 40 -4.99 0.84 4.21
C ALA A 40 -4.22 1.19 5.48
N THR A 41 -3.79 0.17 6.21
CA THR A 41 -2.84 0.29 7.32
C THR A 41 -1.52 -0.30 6.85
N PHE A 42 -0.47 0.50 6.89
CA PHE A 42 0.86 0.12 6.44
C PHE A 42 1.94 0.64 7.39
N GLU A 43 3.07 -0.07 7.41
CA GLU A 43 4.28 0.31 8.13
C GLU A 43 5.43 0.45 7.12
N HIS A 44 6.31 1.42 7.35
CA HIS A 44 7.44 1.69 6.47
C HIS A 44 8.64 2.20 7.26
N THR A 45 9.84 2.03 6.72
CA THR A 45 11.08 2.60 7.27
C THR A 45 11.38 4.00 6.73
N GLY A 46 10.66 4.44 5.69
CA GLY A 46 10.81 5.78 5.10
C GLY A 46 10.31 6.92 5.99
N ALA A 47 10.53 8.14 5.52
CA ALA A 47 10.03 9.37 6.14
C ALA A 47 8.55 9.62 5.87
N LYS A 48 8.08 9.31 4.65
CA LYS A 48 6.68 9.52 4.23
C LYS A 48 6.28 8.61 3.08
N VAL A 49 4.97 8.43 2.94
CA VAL A 49 4.37 7.67 1.83
C VAL A 49 3.43 8.56 1.03
N GLN A 50 3.49 8.46 -0.30
CA GLN A 50 2.65 9.20 -1.22
C GLN A 50 2.02 8.28 -2.26
N VAL A 51 0.75 8.51 -2.57
CA VAL A 51 0.05 7.85 -3.68
C VAL A 51 -0.47 8.95 -4.60
N ALA A 52 -0.13 8.86 -5.89
CA ALA A 52 -0.52 9.85 -6.90
C ALA A 52 -0.24 11.33 -6.46
N ASN A 53 0.91 11.57 -5.83
CA ASN A 53 1.34 12.86 -5.27
C ASN A 53 0.54 13.37 -4.06
N ARG A 54 -0.33 12.55 -3.45
CA ARG A 54 -0.99 12.86 -2.18
C ARG A 54 -0.32 12.09 -1.05
N ASN A 55 -0.02 12.78 0.05
CA ASN A 55 0.48 12.12 1.26
C ASN A 55 -0.56 11.14 1.79
N GLN A 56 -0.10 9.97 2.20
CA GLN A 56 -0.93 8.90 2.74
C GLN A 56 -0.63 8.76 4.23
N THR A 57 -1.66 8.82 5.04
CA THR A 57 -1.61 8.51 6.47
C THR A 57 -2.13 7.09 6.68
N SER A 58 -1.29 6.23 7.24
CA SER A 58 -1.63 4.85 7.59
C SER A 58 -2.86 4.81 8.50
N GLY A 59 -3.85 4.01 8.15
CA GLY A 59 -5.08 3.86 8.94
C GLY A 59 -6.06 5.03 8.85
N GLU A 60 -5.81 6.05 8.01
CA GLU A 60 -6.68 7.23 7.89
C GLU A 60 -7.01 7.59 6.44
N THR A 61 -6.05 7.50 5.52
CA THR A 61 -6.29 7.92 4.13
C THR A 61 -6.98 6.82 3.33
N ALA A 62 -8.20 7.10 2.87
CA ALA A 62 -8.93 6.23 1.96
C ALA A 62 -8.43 6.38 0.52
N ASN A 63 -8.27 5.26 -0.17
CA ASN A 63 -7.97 5.21 -1.60
C ASN A 63 -8.93 4.26 -2.32
N ASP A 64 -9.13 4.54 -3.60
CA ASP A 64 -9.86 3.66 -4.51
C ASP A 64 -8.95 2.57 -5.06
N PHE A 65 -9.11 1.32 -4.64
CA PHE A 65 -8.34 0.18 -5.11
C PHE A 65 -9.02 -0.60 -6.25
N SER A 66 -9.98 0.01 -6.96
CA SER A 66 -10.51 -0.54 -8.23
C SER A 66 -9.44 -0.71 -9.31
N SER A 67 -8.28 -0.09 -9.14
CA SER A 67 -7.10 -0.26 -9.98
C SER A 67 -5.83 -0.25 -9.13
N PRO A 68 -4.73 -0.87 -9.60
CA PRO A 68 -3.47 -0.89 -8.88
C PRO A 68 -2.98 0.51 -8.49
N LYS A 69 -2.51 0.66 -7.24
CA LYS A 69 -2.03 1.93 -6.69
C LYS A 69 -0.55 1.89 -6.41
N ASN A 70 0.14 2.92 -6.88
CA ASN A 70 1.57 3.08 -6.66
C ASN A 70 1.82 3.86 -5.36
N TYR A 71 2.28 3.15 -4.34
CA TYR A 71 2.69 3.69 -3.05
C TYR A 71 4.17 4.04 -3.09
N LYS A 72 4.47 5.33 -3.14
CA LYS A 72 5.82 5.86 -3.14
C LYS A 72 6.27 6.13 -1.71
N VAL A 73 7.14 5.28 -1.17
CA VAL A 73 7.82 5.47 0.11
C VAL A 73 9.07 6.32 -0.14
N ILE A 74 9.21 7.43 0.59
CA ILE A 74 10.32 8.37 0.45
C ILE A 74 11.12 8.33 1.75
N ALA A 75 12.42 8.04 1.66
CA ALA A 75 13.38 8.06 2.77
C ALA A 75 13.76 9.49 3.17
N GLU A 76 14.35 9.65 4.35
CA GLU A 76 14.86 10.94 4.84
C GLU A 76 16.01 11.50 3.99
N ASN A 77 16.79 10.62 3.34
CA ASN A 77 17.89 10.99 2.46
C ASN A 77 17.44 11.43 1.05
N GLY A 78 16.13 11.37 0.75
CA GLY A 78 15.56 11.70 -0.56
C GLY A 78 15.43 10.52 -1.53
N GLU A 79 15.91 9.33 -1.17
CA GLU A 79 15.64 8.11 -1.94
C GLU A 79 14.15 7.74 -1.86
N SER A 80 13.65 7.01 -2.85
CA SER A 80 12.26 6.55 -2.81
C SER A 80 12.06 5.23 -3.52
N LYS A 81 11.21 4.37 -2.95
CA LYS A 81 10.73 3.13 -3.54
C LYS A 81 9.25 3.23 -3.86
N THR A 82 8.86 2.71 -5.02
CA THR A 82 7.46 2.71 -5.44
C THR A 82 6.94 1.28 -5.43
N TYR A 83 5.95 1.02 -4.58
CA TYR A 83 5.29 -0.26 -4.44
C TYR A 83 3.98 -0.26 -5.21
N ALA A 84 3.80 -1.21 -6.12
CA ALA A 84 2.52 -1.40 -6.80
C ALA A 84 1.59 -2.26 -5.93
N VAL A 85 0.58 -1.63 -5.34
CA VAL A 85 -0.44 -2.28 -4.51
C VAL A 85 -1.61 -2.71 -5.40
N THR A 86 -1.85 -4.01 -5.44
CA THR A 86 -2.99 -4.65 -6.11
C THR A 86 -3.90 -5.25 -5.04
N VAL A 87 -5.18 -4.90 -5.11
CA VAL A 87 -6.22 -5.49 -4.27
C VAL A 87 -7.06 -6.40 -5.13
N GLU A 88 -7.11 -7.67 -4.76
CA GLU A 88 -7.92 -8.68 -5.41
C GLU A 88 -9.09 -9.04 -4.50
N VAL A 89 -10.30 -8.97 -5.05
CA VAL A 89 -11.51 -9.40 -4.35
C VAL A 89 -11.65 -10.90 -4.59
N GLU A 90 -11.71 -11.68 -3.51
CA GLU A 90 -11.94 -13.12 -3.61
C GLU A 90 -13.29 -13.39 -4.30
N PRO A 91 -13.37 -14.39 -5.20
CA PRO A 91 -14.63 -14.79 -5.80
C PRO A 91 -15.56 -15.40 -4.73
N GLU A 92 -16.88 -15.16 -4.87
CA GLU A 92 -17.93 -15.84 -4.09
C GLU A 92 -17.98 -17.36 -4.32
#